data_AF-A0A420FSF2-F1
#
_entry.id   AF-A0A420FSF2-F1
#
_cell.length_a   1.000
_cell.length_b   1.000
_cell.length_c   1.000
_cell.angle_alpha   90.00
_cell.angle_beta   90.00
_cell.angle_gamma   90.00
#
_symmetry.space_group_name_H-M   'P 1'
#
loop_
_entity.id
_entity.type
_entity.pdbx_description
1 polymer ?
#
loop_
_entity_poly.entity_id
_entity_poly.type
_entity_poly.pdbx_seq_one_letter_code
_entity_poly.pdbx_strand_id
1 'polypeptide(L)'
;MEITQTNFELPPLKVKCTDADCNRELHCFKFLKRTMPETDHGACRYCGVKLIDWERVHERDGGDVQHTFDELQHEYIRHHFWHKAIDEKATLHARRKGRTALIASVRRRVETSVGRATPYRDGQQTPMEGNVLYYAQHATASCCRTCIEYWHGIPKGRELTHDEIGYLTALIIQFLNRRIPDLPAGPEKIPRKPKNDNSSSGADGSAQPASD
;
A
#
# COMPACT_ATOMS: atom_id res chain seq x y z
N MET A 1 -39.68 -15.95 17.50
CA MET A 1 -39.22 -15.82 16.10
C MET A 1 -37.92 -15.06 16.15
N GLU A 2 -36.79 -15.77 16.18
CA GLU A 2 -35.46 -15.16 16.22
C GLU A 2 -35.12 -14.65 14.81
N ILE A 3 -34.91 -13.33 14.70
CA ILE A 3 -34.46 -12.70 13.48
C ILE A 3 -32.95 -12.88 13.41
N THR A 4 -32.50 -13.89 12.67
CA THR A 4 -31.09 -14.02 12.31
C THR A 4 -30.70 -12.86 11.42
N GLN A 5 -30.01 -11.85 11.99
CA GLN A 5 -29.32 -10.83 11.20
C GLN A 5 -28.20 -11.50 10.41
N THR A 6 -28.50 -11.88 9.18
CA THR A 6 -27.50 -12.23 8.19
C THR A 6 -26.70 -10.98 7.88
N ASN A 7 -25.50 -10.90 8.45
CA ASN A 7 -24.53 -9.85 8.19
C ASN A 7 -24.03 -10.02 6.75
N PHE A 8 -24.68 -9.34 5.80
CA PHE A 8 -24.23 -9.27 4.42
C PHE A 8 -23.04 -8.34 4.36
N GLU A 9 -21.86 -8.87 4.65
CA GLU A 9 -20.61 -8.15 4.44
C GLU A 9 -20.35 -8.08 2.92
N LEU A 10 -20.68 -6.93 2.34
CA LEU A 10 -20.43 -6.68 0.93
C LEU A 10 -18.91 -6.74 0.68
N PRO A 11 -18.47 -7.39 -0.42
CA PRO A 11 -17.05 -7.44 -0.74
C PRO A 11 -16.51 -6.00 -0.88
N PRO A 12 -15.32 -5.71 -0.33
CA PRO A 12 -14.76 -4.37 -0.37
C PRO A 12 -14.59 -3.92 -1.82
N LEU A 13 -15.04 -2.69 -2.10
CA LEU A 13 -14.95 -2.10 -3.44
C LEU A 13 -13.52 -2.15 -3.96
N LYS A 14 -13.36 -2.54 -5.23
CA LYS A 14 -12.07 -2.54 -5.92
C LYS A 14 -11.63 -1.10 -6.19
N VAL A 15 -10.84 -0.55 -5.28
CA VAL A 15 -10.28 0.80 -5.39
C VAL A 15 -9.20 0.89 -6.48
N LYS A 16 -9.14 2.02 -7.18
CA LYS A 16 -8.14 2.35 -8.20
C LYS A 16 -7.41 3.64 -7.81
N CYS A 17 -6.16 3.79 -8.27
CA CYS A 17 -5.41 5.03 -8.09
C CYS A 17 -6.03 6.25 -8.79
N THR A 18 -7.08 6.05 -9.58
CA THR A 18 -7.80 7.12 -10.27
C THR A 18 -9.13 7.45 -9.62
N ASP A 19 -9.55 6.74 -8.57
CA ASP A 19 -10.83 7.02 -7.92
C ASP A 19 -10.78 8.38 -7.20
N ALA A 20 -11.94 9.02 -7.07
CA ALA A 20 -12.14 10.26 -6.34
C ALA A 20 -13.58 10.34 -5.85
N ASP A 21 -13.80 11.04 -4.75
CA ASP A 21 -15.09 11.51 -4.27
C ASP A 21 -14.93 12.97 -3.85
N CYS A 22 -14.94 13.87 -4.84
CA CYS A 22 -14.63 15.28 -4.63
C CYS A 22 -15.63 15.98 -3.70
N ASN A 23 -16.85 15.45 -3.56
CA ASN A 23 -17.86 15.98 -2.64
C ASN A 23 -17.52 15.69 -1.17
N ARG A 24 -16.65 14.71 -0.91
CA ARG A 24 -16.13 14.36 0.40
C ARG A 24 -14.68 14.78 0.59
N GLU A 25 -14.22 15.75 -0.20
CA GLU A 25 -12.84 16.28 -0.16
C GLU A 25 -11.77 15.21 -0.43
N LEU A 26 -12.13 14.15 -1.15
CA LEU A 26 -11.22 13.08 -1.58
C LEU A 26 -10.99 13.17 -3.08
N HIS A 27 -9.79 13.61 -3.45
CA HIS A 27 -9.44 13.99 -4.80
C HIS A 27 -8.52 12.97 -5.48
N CYS A 28 -8.16 13.24 -6.73
CA CYS A 28 -7.21 12.45 -7.50
C CYS A 28 -6.26 13.38 -8.24
N PHE A 29 -5.01 13.44 -7.79
CA PHE A 29 -4.00 14.37 -8.32
C PHE A 29 -3.11 13.73 -9.38
N LYS A 30 -3.37 12.47 -9.73
CA LYS A 30 -2.66 11.79 -10.81
C LYS A 30 -2.93 12.46 -12.15
N PHE A 31 -1.92 13.18 -12.65
CA PHE A 31 -1.95 13.85 -13.93
C PHE A 31 -2.08 12.88 -15.11
N LEU A 32 -2.86 13.27 -16.11
CA LEU A 32 -3.07 12.51 -17.35
C LEU A 32 -2.95 13.44 -18.56
N LYS A 33 -1.76 13.48 -19.16
CA LYS A 33 -1.41 14.34 -20.30
C LYS A 33 -2.42 14.29 -21.47
N ARG A 34 -3.08 13.15 -21.69
CA ARG A 34 -4.07 13.00 -22.77
C ARG A 34 -5.35 13.82 -22.53
N THR A 35 -5.70 14.07 -21.28
CA THR A 35 -7.01 14.62 -20.91
C THR A 35 -6.90 15.88 -20.04
N MET A 36 -5.68 16.32 -19.72
CA MET A 36 -5.43 17.47 -18.85
C MET A 36 -4.41 18.39 -19.50
N PRO A 37 -4.64 19.72 -19.50
CA PRO A 37 -3.65 20.69 -19.95
C PRO A 37 -2.48 20.74 -18.95
N GLU A 38 -1.29 21.11 -19.43
CA GLU A 38 -0.08 21.19 -18.59
C GLU A 38 -0.25 22.20 -17.42
N THR A 39 -1.12 23.20 -17.55
CA THR A 39 -1.47 24.16 -16.49
C THR A 39 -2.21 23.56 -15.29
N ASP A 40 -2.75 22.35 -15.46
CA ASP A 40 -3.52 21.61 -14.45
C ASP A 40 -2.67 20.54 -13.75
N HIS A 41 -1.35 20.55 -13.98
CA HIS A 41 -0.45 19.72 -13.21
C HIS A 41 -0.61 20.02 -11.71
N GLY A 42 -0.83 18.99 -10.90
CA GLY A 42 -1.10 19.13 -9.47
C GLY A 42 -2.54 19.50 -9.09
N ALA A 43 -3.45 19.73 -10.05
CA ALA A 43 -4.87 19.87 -9.79
C ALA A 43 -5.55 18.49 -9.69
N CYS A 44 -6.68 18.43 -8.96
CA CYS A 44 -7.55 17.27 -9.02
C CYS A 44 -8.05 17.07 -10.44
N ARG A 45 -7.88 15.88 -11.01
CA ARG A 45 -8.25 15.58 -12.39
C ARG A 45 -9.75 15.65 -12.70
N TYR A 46 -10.61 15.73 -11.68
CA TYR A 46 -12.07 15.69 -11.83
C TYR A 46 -12.73 17.04 -11.56
N CYS A 47 -12.36 17.71 -10.46
CA CYS A 47 -12.94 19.01 -10.09
C CYS A 47 -11.99 20.20 -10.29
N GLY A 48 -10.72 19.96 -10.65
CA GLY A 48 -9.73 21.01 -10.89
C GLY A 48 -9.19 21.70 -9.63
N VAL A 49 -9.59 21.28 -8.43
CA VAL A 49 -9.10 21.91 -7.20
C VAL A 49 -7.58 21.74 -7.05
N LYS A 50 -6.89 22.80 -6.62
CA LYS A 50 -5.45 22.83 -6.35
C LYS A 50 -5.26 22.97 -4.84
N LEU A 51 -5.27 21.85 -4.13
CA LEU A 51 -5.18 21.83 -2.67
C LEU A 51 -3.75 21.66 -2.15
N ILE A 52 -2.95 20.88 -2.87
CA ILE A 52 -1.66 20.41 -2.37
C ILE A 52 -0.58 21.49 -2.53
N ASP A 53 0.19 21.72 -1.48
CA ASP A 53 1.44 22.48 -1.53
C ASP A 53 2.55 21.63 -2.18
N TRP A 54 2.51 21.54 -3.52
CA TRP A 54 3.46 20.75 -4.29
C TRP A 54 4.89 21.25 -4.17
N GLU A 55 5.10 22.56 -3.95
CA GLU A 55 6.44 23.13 -3.80
C GLU A 55 7.10 22.54 -2.55
N ARG A 56 6.41 22.63 -1.40
CA ARG A 56 6.90 22.09 -0.13
C ARG A 56 7.02 20.56 -0.13
N VAL A 57 6.05 19.85 -0.70
CA VAL A 57 6.14 18.38 -0.81
C VAL A 57 7.35 17.95 -1.66
N HIS A 58 7.65 18.67 -2.73
CA HIS A 58 8.76 18.35 -3.63
C HIS A 58 10.15 18.77 -3.12
N GLU A 59 10.25 19.49 -2.01
CA GLU A 59 11.50 19.64 -1.27
C GLU A 59 12.00 18.28 -0.75
N ARG A 60 11.07 17.35 -0.49
CA ARG A 60 11.34 16.00 0.04
C ARG A 60 12.14 16.04 1.35
N ASP A 61 11.85 17.02 2.20
CA ASP A 61 12.50 17.12 3.49
C ASP A 61 12.06 15.97 4.41
N GLY A 62 13.03 15.17 4.86
CA GLY A 62 12.81 14.10 5.83
C GLY A 62 12.37 14.61 7.21
N GLY A 63 12.66 15.86 7.54
CA GLY A 63 12.20 16.55 8.76
C GLY A 63 10.74 16.98 8.70
N ASP A 64 10.18 17.15 7.50
CA ASP A 64 8.82 17.67 7.26
C ASP A 64 7.86 16.62 6.70
N VAL A 65 8.15 15.34 6.95
CA VAL A 65 7.32 14.22 6.49
C VAL A 65 5.89 14.31 7.00
N GLN A 66 5.63 14.98 8.13
CA GLN A 66 4.28 15.15 8.66
C GLN A 66 3.42 15.99 7.73
N HIS A 67 3.94 17.09 7.18
CA HIS A 67 3.21 17.89 6.22
C HIS A 67 2.86 17.09 4.97
N THR A 68 3.84 16.40 4.36
CA THR A 68 3.57 15.52 3.21
C THR A 68 2.52 14.45 3.56
N PHE A 69 2.57 13.90 4.77
CA PHE A 69 1.64 12.88 5.23
C PHE A 69 0.20 13.38 5.29
N ASP A 70 0.00 14.63 5.72
CA ASP A 70 -1.30 15.28 5.80
C ASP A 70 -1.83 15.60 4.40
N GLU A 71 -0.99 16.12 3.51
CA GLU A 71 -1.34 16.39 2.11
C GLU A 71 -1.80 15.13 1.35
N LEU A 72 -1.11 14.00 1.58
CA LEU A 72 -1.48 12.71 1.00
C LEU A 72 -2.91 12.29 1.34
N GLN A 73 -3.44 12.67 2.52
CA GLN A 73 -4.80 12.29 2.95
C GLN A 73 -5.90 12.92 2.10
N HIS A 74 -5.60 13.96 1.31
CA HIS A 74 -6.56 14.56 0.38
C HIS A 74 -6.74 13.72 -0.91
N GLU A 75 -5.89 12.72 -1.17
CA GLU A 75 -6.09 11.82 -2.30
C GLU A 75 -6.81 10.54 -1.89
N TYR A 76 -7.89 10.22 -2.61
CA TYR A 76 -8.81 9.13 -2.29
C TYR A 76 -8.09 7.80 -2.04
N ILE A 77 -7.18 7.40 -2.93
CA ILE A 77 -6.48 6.11 -2.82
C ILE A 77 -5.59 6.08 -1.57
N ARG A 78 -4.94 7.20 -1.23
CA ARG A 78 -4.04 7.30 -0.07
C ARG A 78 -4.84 7.28 1.22
N HIS A 79 -5.90 8.08 1.26
CA HIS A 79 -6.88 8.08 2.35
C HIS A 79 -7.49 6.68 2.56
N HIS A 80 -7.84 5.98 1.48
CA HIS A 80 -8.33 4.62 1.57
C HIS A 80 -7.32 3.70 2.24
N PHE A 81 -6.07 3.69 1.79
CA PHE A 81 -5.03 2.82 2.37
C PHE A 81 -4.60 3.23 3.77
N TRP A 82 -4.73 4.52 4.10
CA TRP A 82 -4.58 4.97 5.46
C TRP A 82 -5.66 4.39 6.37
N HIS A 83 -6.93 4.40 5.96
CA HIS A 83 -8.03 3.95 6.81
C HIS A 83 -8.31 2.44 6.74
N LYS A 84 -7.90 1.77 5.67
CA LYS A 84 -8.10 0.33 5.46
C LYS A 84 -7.58 -0.45 6.67
N ALA A 85 -8.42 -1.38 7.16
CA ALA A 85 -8.05 -2.27 8.24
C ALA A 85 -6.83 -3.10 7.83
N ILE A 86 -5.84 -3.20 8.73
CA ILE A 86 -4.68 -4.06 8.51
C ILE A 86 -5.13 -5.50 8.74
N ASP A 87 -5.06 -6.32 7.69
CA ASP A 87 -5.47 -7.71 7.78
C ASP A 87 -4.70 -8.51 8.84
N GLU A 88 -5.28 -9.63 9.25
CA GLU A 88 -4.70 -10.50 10.29
C GLU A 88 -3.30 -11.00 9.89
N LYS A 89 -3.10 -11.38 8.63
CA LYS A 89 -1.81 -11.90 8.15
C LYS A 89 -0.70 -10.85 8.28
N ALA A 90 -0.98 -9.60 7.94
CA ALA A 90 -0.09 -8.46 8.07
C ALA A 90 0.21 -8.17 9.54
N THR A 91 -0.81 -8.19 10.40
CA THR A 91 -0.69 -7.99 11.85
C THR A 91 0.18 -9.07 12.49
N LEU A 92 -0.08 -10.35 12.20
CA LEU A 92 0.72 -11.48 12.71
C LEU A 92 2.14 -11.48 12.14
N HIS A 93 2.34 -11.03 10.89
CA HIS A 93 3.68 -10.83 10.34
C HIS A 93 4.45 -9.75 11.11
N ALA A 94 3.83 -8.59 11.34
CA ALA A 94 4.44 -7.50 12.09
C ALA A 94 4.80 -7.93 13.52
N ARG A 95 3.87 -8.58 14.25
CA ARG A 95 4.09 -9.10 15.60
C ARG A 95 5.22 -10.13 15.70
N ARG A 96 5.26 -11.10 14.77
CA ARG A 96 6.37 -12.07 14.70
C ARG A 96 7.72 -11.44 14.42
N LYS A 97 7.73 -10.29 13.74
CA LYS A 97 8.96 -9.57 13.41
C LYS A 97 9.42 -8.66 14.56
N GLY A 98 8.47 -8.04 15.26
CA GLY A 98 8.74 -6.99 16.24
C GLY A 98 9.05 -5.64 15.57
N ARG A 99 8.79 -4.56 16.30
CA ARG A 99 8.89 -3.18 15.82
C ARG A 99 10.30 -2.82 15.37
N THR A 100 11.33 -3.17 16.14
CA THR A 100 12.71 -2.83 15.82
C THR A 100 13.15 -3.41 14.47
N ALA A 101 12.90 -4.70 14.26
CA ALA A 101 13.26 -5.37 13.01
C ALA A 101 12.34 -4.98 11.84
N LEU A 102 11.08 -4.62 12.11
CA LEU A 102 10.17 -4.10 11.09
C LEU A 102 10.67 -2.76 10.55
N ILE A 103 10.97 -1.79 11.44
CA ILE A 103 11.51 -0.48 11.07
C ILE A 103 12.83 -0.64 10.30
N ALA A 104 13.76 -1.46 10.80
CA ALA A 104 15.03 -1.71 10.12
C ALA A 104 14.88 -2.30 8.70
N SER A 105 13.75 -2.96 8.41
CA SER A 105 13.48 -3.55 7.10
C SER A 105 12.85 -2.61 6.08
N VAL A 106 12.37 -1.43 6.50
CA VAL A 106 11.66 -0.48 5.62
C VAL A 106 12.55 -0.05 4.46
N ARG A 107 13.80 0.35 4.77
CA ARG A 107 14.76 0.81 3.77
C ARG A 107 14.97 -0.22 2.67
N ARG A 108 15.27 -1.47 3.06
CA ARG A 108 15.43 -2.59 2.13
C ARG A 108 14.17 -2.83 1.29
N ARG A 109 12.97 -2.63 1.86
CA ARG A 109 11.72 -2.73 1.09
C ARG A 109 11.64 -1.66 0.00
N VAL A 110 11.96 -0.41 0.30
CA VAL A 110 11.97 0.67 -0.71
C VAL A 110 12.99 0.36 -1.81
N GLU A 111 14.23 0.03 -1.44
CA GLU A 111 15.31 -0.32 -2.37
C GLU A 111 14.90 -1.45 -3.33
N THR A 112 14.36 -2.53 -2.78
CA THR A 112 14.02 -3.73 -3.57
C THR A 112 12.74 -3.58 -4.40
N SER A 113 11.78 -2.76 -3.97
CA SER A 113 10.49 -2.62 -4.67
C SER A 113 10.44 -1.48 -5.67
N VAL A 114 11.11 -0.36 -5.41
CA VAL A 114 11.00 0.88 -6.21
C VAL A 114 12.33 1.59 -6.46
N GLY A 115 13.44 1.08 -5.91
CA GLY A 115 14.75 1.73 -5.98
C GLY A 115 15.42 1.69 -7.34
N ARG A 116 15.16 0.66 -8.16
CA ARG A 116 15.74 0.51 -9.50
C ARG A 116 15.10 1.49 -10.49
N ALA A 117 15.84 1.83 -11.55
CA ALA A 117 15.33 2.64 -12.67
C ALA A 117 14.07 2.04 -13.32
N THR A 118 14.04 0.71 -13.42
CA THR A 118 12.94 -0.09 -13.97
C THR A 118 12.58 -1.23 -13.02
N PRO A 119 11.76 -0.99 -11.98
CA PRO A 119 11.37 -2.04 -11.05
C PRO A 119 10.56 -3.15 -11.74
N TYR A 120 10.74 -4.39 -11.28
CA TYR A 120 9.99 -5.52 -11.80
C TYR A 120 8.49 -5.35 -11.54
N ARG A 121 7.67 -5.44 -12.59
CA ARG A 121 6.21 -5.20 -12.54
C ARG A 121 5.85 -3.87 -11.90
N ASP A 122 6.51 -2.79 -12.30
CA ASP A 122 6.17 -1.44 -11.81
C ASP A 122 4.67 -1.12 -12.03
N GLY A 123 4.01 -0.65 -10.98
CA GLY A 123 2.56 -0.51 -10.86
C GLY A 123 1.85 -1.68 -10.15
N GLN A 124 2.52 -2.82 -9.98
CA GLN A 124 1.97 -4.03 -9.34
C GLN A 124 2.95 -4.71 -8.36
N GLN A 125 4.14 -4.15 -8.15
CA GLN A 125 5.19 -4.71 -7.28
C GLN A 125 4.83 -4.68 -5.77
N THR A 126 3.83 -3.89 -5.41
CA THR A 126 3.36 -3.72 -4.05
C THR A 126 1.95 -4.29 -3.98
N PRO A 127 1.77 -5.48 -3.38
CA PRO A 127 0.44 -6.04 -3.12
C PRO A 127 -0.44 -5.06 -2.32
N MET A 128 -1.74 -5.31 -2.27
CA MET A 128 -2.65 -4.44 -1.51
C MET A 128 -2.76 -4.84 -0.03
N GLU A 129 -2.29 -6.03 0.35
CA GLU A 129 -2.51 -6.64 1.67
C GLU A 129 -1.51 -7.77 1.99
N GLY A 130 -1.52 -8.24 3.23
CA GLY A 130 -0.70 -9.35 3.73
C GLY A 130 0.65 -8.94 4.33
N ASN A 131 1.02 -7.67 4.26
CA ASN A 131 2.16 -7.07 4.97
C ASN A 131 1.88 -5.59 5.25
N VAL A 132 2.10 -5.12 6.48
CA VAL A 132 1.85 -3.71 6.86
C VAL A 132 2.64 -2.70 6.02
N LEU A 133 3.83 -3.08 5.52
CA LEU A 133 4.62 -2.23 4.63
C LEU A 133 3.92 -1.96 3.30
N TYR A 134 3.02 -2.85 2.85
CA TYR A 134 2.26 -2.64 1.63
C TYR A 134 1.21 -1.54 1.80
N TYR A 135 0.47 -1.58 2.90
CA TYR A 135 -0.47 -0.53 3.29
C TYR A 135 0.23 0.81 3.39
N ALA A 136 1.39 0.83 4.07
CA ALA A 136 2.20 2.03 4.21
C ALA A 136 2.64 2.58 2.84
N GLN A 137 3.17 1.74 1.95
CA GLN A 137 3.60 2.18 0.63
C GLN A 137 2.46 2.75 -0.23
N HIS A 138 1.27 2.16 -0.15
CA HIS A 138 0.12 2.71 -0.87
C HIS A 138 -0.38 4.01 -0.25
N ALA A 139 -0.45 4.10 1.08
CA ALA A 139 -0.84 5.32 1.78
C ALA A 139 0.13 6.48 1.52
N THR A 140 1.43 6.20 1.38
CA THR A 140 2.46 7.24 1.20
C THR A 140 2.92 7.43 -0.24
N ALA A 141 2.14 7.00 -1.23
CA ALA A 141 2.50 7.10 -2.65
C ALA A 141 3.86 6.51 -3.05
N SER A 142 4.42 5.59 -2.26
CA SER A 142 5.72 4.95 -2.47
C SER A 142 5.62 3.51 -3.01
N CYS A 143 4.44 3.13 -3.51
CA CYS A 143 4.13 1.77 -3.97
C CYS A 143 4.62 1.45 -5.39
N CYS A 144 4.80 2.46 -6.25
CA CYS A 144 5.35 2.34 -7.59
C CYS A 144 6.00 3.63 -8.10
N ARG A 145 6.79 3.56 -9.18
CA ARG A 145 7.46 4.76 -9.73
C ARG A 145 6.49 5.82 -10.23
N THR A 146 5.30 5.41 -10.71
CA THR A 146 4.28 6.38 -11.11
C THR A 146 3.79 7.19 -9.93
N CYS A 147 3.50 6.56 -8.79
CA CYS A 147 3.06 7.29 -7.61
C CYS A 147 4.17 8.20 -7.09
N ILE A 148 5.41 7.69 -7.05
CA ILE A 148 6.58 8.44 -6.61
C ILE A 148 6.83 9.69 -7.47
N GLU A 149 6.66 9.57 -8.79
CA GLU A 149 6.89 10.65 -9.73
C GLU A 149 5.95 11.84 -9.51
N TYR A 150 4.63 11.61 -9.44
CA TYR A 150 3.69 12.74 -9.34
C TYR A 150 3.51 13.26 -7.90
N TRP A 151 3.77 12.45 -6.88
CA TRP A 151 3.66 12.90 -5.49
C TRP A 151 4.93 13.50 -4.93
N HIS A 152 6.09 12.95 -5.29
CA HIS A 152 7.37 13.34 -4.67
C HIS A 152 8.31 14.04 -5.65
N GLY A 153 7.89 14.22 -6.91
CA GLY A 153 8.69 14.86 -7.95
C GLY A 153 9.93 14.07 -8.36
N ILE A 154 9.99 12.76 -8.06
CA ILE A 154 11.16 11.93 -8.37
C ILE A 154 10.93 11.23 -9.72
N PRO A 155 11.67 11.59 -10.80
CA PRO A 155 11.39 11.11 -12.14
C PRO A 155 11.63 9.60 -12.30
N LYS A 156 10.88 8.97 -13.20
CA LYS A 156 11.14 7.60 -13.66
C LYS A 156 12.44 7.48 -14.46
N GLY A 157 12.86 6.23 -14.68
CA GLY A 157 13.95 5.92 -15.61
C GLY A 157 15.35 6.07 -15.02
N ARG A 158 15.48 6.45 -13.75
CA ARG A 158 16.72 6.40 -12.98
C ARG A 158 16.52 5.75 -11.62
N GLU A 159 17.61 5.26 -11.06
CA GLU A 159 17.61 4.74 -9.69
C GLU A 159 17.29 5.84 -8.68
N LEU A 160 16.71 5.44 -7.54
CA LEU A 160 16.56 6.33 -6.39
C LEU A 160 17.93 6.63 -5.79
N THR A 161 18.13 7.88 -5.40
CA THR A 161 19.31 8.26 -4.62
C THR A 161 19.19 7.76 -3.18
N HIS A 162 20.31 7.80 -2.45
CA HIS A 162 20.31 7.45 -1.03
C HIS A 162 19.33 8.30 -0.22
N ASP A 163 19.27 9.60 -0.51
CA ASP A 163 18.42 10.56 0.21
C ASP A 163 16.95 10.37 -0.13
N GLU A 164 16.62 10.09 -1.39
CA GLU A 164 15.25 9.76 -1.80
C GLU A 164 14.75 8.48 -1.13
N ILE A 165 15.59 7.46 -1.02
CA ILE A 165 15.27 6.24 -0.26
C ILE A 165 15.05 6.59 1.22
N GLY A 166 15.89 7.46 1.79
CA GLY A 166 15.77 7.93 3.17
C GLY A 166 14.44 8.64 3.42
N TYR A 167 14.07 9.59 2.56
CA TYR A 167 12.80 10.31 2.61
C TYR A 167 11.58 9.38 2.53
N LEU A 168 11.54 8.48 1.53
CA LEU A 168 10.43 7.52 1.40
C LEU A 168 10.37 6.55 2.60
N THR A 169 11.53 6.19 3.15
CA THR A 169 11.62 5.38 4.38
C THR A 169 11.01 6.12 5.57
N ALA A 170 11.28 7.42 5.72
CA ALA A 170 10.73 8.24 6.80
C ALA A 170 9.19 8.35 6.72
N LEU A 171 8.63 8.54 5.52
CA LEU A 171 7.16 8.52 5.31
C LEU A 171 6.54 7.17 5.73
N ILE A 172 7.14 6.05 5.34
CA ILE A 172 6.64 4.71 5.71
C ILE A 172 6.75 4.51 7.23
N ILE A 173 7.83 4.95 7.86
CA ILE A 173 7.97 4.86 9.32
C ILE A 173 6.91 5.71 10.02
N GLN A 174 6.60 6.91 9.51
CA GLN A 174 5.53 7.76 10.04
C GLN A 174 4.17 7.05 9.98
N PHE A 175 3.87 6.36 8.87
CA PHE A 175 2.67 5.51 8.78
C PHE A 175 2.65 4.45 9.89
N LEU A 176 3.75 3.71 10.07
CA LEU A 176 3.82 2.63 11.07
C LEU A 176 3.64 3.16 12.49
N ASN A 177 4.23 4.32 12.81
CA ASN A 177 4.10 4.97 14.12
C ASN A 177 2.64 5.24 14.47
N ARG A 178 1.81 5.57 13.49
CA ARG A 178 0.41 5.96 13.68
C ARG A 178 -0.56 4.80 13.57
N ARG A 179 -0.31 3.83 12.69
CA ARG A 179 -1.24 2.73 12.39
C ARG A 179 -1.01 1.46 13.19
N ILE A 180 0.19 1.28 13.73
CA ILE A 180 0.52 0.14 14.60
C ILE A 180 1.33 0.61 15.83
N PRO A 181 0.82 1.57 16.61
CA PRO A 181 1.56 2.16 17.74
C PRO A 181 1.93 1.12 18.80
N ASP A 182 1.07 0.13 19.02
CA ASP A 182 1.20 -0.88 20.07
C ASP A 182 2.01 -2.12 19.64
N LEU A 183 2.74 -2.06 18.53
CA LEU A 183 3.60 -3.17 18.10
C LEU A 183 4.77 -3.33 19.10
N PRO A 184 4.94 -4.52 19.73
CA PRO A 184 6.03 -4.75 20.66
C PRO A 184 7.41 -4.52 20.04
N ALA A 185 8.37 -4.08 20.85
CA ALA A 185 9.74 -3.82 20.39
C ALA A 185 10.39 -5.06 19.75
N GLY A 186 10.28 -6.20 20.44
CA GLY A 186 10.84 -7.49 20.03
C GLY A 186 9.82 -8.41 19.33
N PRO A 187 10.30 -9.52 18.74
CA PRO A 187 9.44 -10.49 18.08
C PRO A 187 8.60 -11.31 19.07
N GLU A 188 7.33 -11.53 18.74
CA GLU A 188 6.44 -12.45 19.47
C GLU A 188 6.48 -13.87 18.88
N LYS A 189 6.53 -14.89 19.74
CA LYS A 189 6.42 -16.30 19.34
C LYS A 189 4.96 -16.66 19.07
N ILE A 190 4.50 -16.41 17.85
CA ILE A 190 3.13 -16.75 17.42
C ILE A 190 3.15 -18.08 16.64
N PRO A 191 2.46 -19.13 17.12
CA PRO A 191 2.33 -20.40 16.40
C PRO A 191 1.76 -20.18 14.99
N ARG A 192 2.32 -20.86 13.99
CA ARG A 192 1.70 -20.88 12.66
C ARG A 192 0.50 -21.80 12.73
N LYS A 193 -0.67 -21.32 12.30
CA LYS A 193 -1.84 -22.20 12.10
C LYS A 193 -1.43 -23.29 11.10
N PRO A 194 -1.66 -24.59 11.41
CA PRO A 194 -1.42 -25.66 10.45
C PRO A 194 -2.19 -25.36 9.16
N LYS A 195 -1.57 -25.58 8.01
CA LYS A 195 -2.35 -25.64 6.76
C LYS A 195 -3.25 -26.87 6.90
N ASN A 196 -4.56 -26.69 6.80
CA ASN A 196 -5.44 -27.84 6.55
C ASN A 196 -5.09 -28.37 5.17
N ASP A 197 -4.33 -29.44 5.12
CA ASP A 197 -4.15 -30.26 3.93
C ASP A 197 -5.50 -30.96 3.67
N ASN A 198 -6.39 -30.31 2.92
CA ASN A 198 -7.51 -31.01 2.29
C ASN A 198 -6.96 -31.85 1.13
N SER A 199 -6.22 -32.91 1.47
CA SER A 199 -6.01 -34.06 0.60
C SER A 199 -7.12 -35.06 0.90
N SER A 200 -8.26 -34.91 0.24
CA SER A 200 -9.26 -35.98 0.17
C SER A 200 -8.66 -37.12 -0.65
N SER A 201 -8.28 -38.17 0.04
CA SER A 201 -7.99 -39.50 -0.49
C SER A 201 -9.22 -40.03 -1.25
N GLY A 202 -9.17 -39.98 -2.58
CA GLY A 202 -10.02 -40.80 -3.43
C GLY A 202 -9.44 -42.22 -3.47
N ALA A 203 -9.83 -43.04 -2.50
CA ALA A 203 -9.81 -44.48 -2.69
C ALA A 203 -11.12 -44.84 -3.38
N ASP A 204 -11.04 -45.33 -4.62
CA ASP A 204 -12.02 -46.34 -5.05
C ASP A 204 -11.33 -47.31 -6.00
N GLY A 205 -11.24 -48.55 -5.53
CA GLY A 205 -10.76 -49.67 -6.29
C GLY A 205 -11.93 -50.33 -7.01
N SER A 206 -11.74 -50.62 -8.29
CA SER A 206 -12.52 -51.65 -8.96
C SER A 206 -11.66 -52.22 -10.08
N ALA A 207 -11.05 -53.36 -9.78
CA ALA A 207 -10.50 -54.28 -10.75
C ALA A 207 -11.66 -54.87 -11.57
N GLN A 208 -11.53 -54.88 -12.90
CA GLN A 208 -12.33 -55.73 -13.77
C GLN A 208 -11.42 -56.81 -14.38
N PRO A 209 -11.87 -58.07 -14.47
CA PRO A 209 -11.09 -59.15 -15.07
C PRO A 209 -11.15 -59.10 -16.60
N ALA A 210 -10.07 -59.57 -17.22
CA ALA A 210 -9.95 -59.79 -18.65
C ALA A 210 -10.85 -60.95 -19.11
N SER A 211 -11.48 -60.77 -20.27
CA SER A 211 -12.09 -61.83 -21.07
C SER A 211 -11.71 -61.63 -22.54
N ASP A 212 -11.28 -62.75 -23.13
CA ASP A 212 -10.88 -63.08 -24.52
C ASP A 212 -9.50 -62.62 -25.04
#